data_AF-A0A352DZH8-F1
#
_entry.id   AF-A0A352DZH8-F1
#
_cell.length_a   1.000
_cell.length_b   1.000
_cell.length_c   1.000
_cell.angle_alpha   90.00
_cell.angle_beta   90.00
_cell.angle_gamma   90.00
#
_symmetry.space_group_name_H-M   'P 1'
#
loop_
_entity.id
_entity.type
_entity.pdbx_description
1 polymer ?
#
loop_
_entity_poly.entity_id
_entity_poly.type
_entity_poly.pdbx_seq_one_letter_code
_entity_poly.pdbx_strand_id
1 'polypeptide(L)'
;MTLDGMPLGGATVLFQPASGTPGRAVTADDGSFALTTFETGDGALIGRHRVAVTKFAMVGLSDVGGVTGPVAAGDVREQWVTPKKYATPAESGLEIDVTKGMGAITLELQSR
;
A
#
# COMPACT_ATOMS: atom_id res chain seq x y z
N MET A 1 -2.80 -8.31 -3.03
CA MET A 1 -2.28 -7.85 -1.73
C MET A 1 -3.33 -8.06 -0.67
N THR A 2 -2.92 -8.57 0.48
CA THR A 2 -3.80 -8.86 1.61
C THR A 2 -3.28 -8.24 2.90
N LEU A 3 -4.19 -7.97 3.85
CA LEU A 3 -3.91 -7.63 5.23
C LEU A 3 -4.71 -8.60 6.11
N ASP A 4 -4.03 -9.37 6.95
CA ASP A 4 -4.64 -10.43 7.78
C ASP A 4 -5.51 -11.41 6.97
N GLY A 5 -5.05 -11.75 5.75
CA GLY A 5 -5.75 -12.65 4.83
C GLY A 5 -6.91 -12.03 4.05
N MET A 6 -7.28 -10.77 4.31
CA MET A 6 -8.33 -10.07 3.56
C MET A 6 -7.72 -9.20 2.45
N PRO A 7 -8.37 -9.09 1.27
CA PRO A 7 -7.94 -8.18 0.21
C PRO A 7 -7.79 -6.74 0.71
N LEU A 8 -6.66 -6.12 0.41
CA LEU A 8 -6.37 -4.75 0.81
C LEU A 8 -6.41 -3.83 -0.41
N GLY A 9 -7.58 -3.22 -0.67
CA GLY A 9 -7.74 -2.20 -1.71
C GLY A 9 -7.42 -0.78 -1.26
N GLY A 10 -7.14 0.12 -2.20
CA GLY A 10 -6.79 1.53 -1.94
C GLY A 10 -5.47 1.77 -1.19
N ALA A 11 -4.62 0.75 -1.01
CA ALA A 11 -3.28 0.90 -0.47
C ALA A 11 -2.31 1.39 -1.56
N THR A 12 -1.43 2.31 -1.18
CA THR A 12 -0.30 2.74 -2.02
C THR A 12 0.87 1.79 -1.79
N VAL A 13 1.43 1.27 -2.88
CA VAL A 13 2.58 0.37 -2.90
C VAL A 13 3.76 1.09 -3.54
N LEU A 14 4.92 1.01 -2.92
CA LEU A 14 6.17 1.59 -3.39
C LEU A 14 7.26 0.52 -3.45
N PHE A 15 7.86 0.34 -4.62
CA PHE A 15 9.00 -0.55 -4.85
C PHE A 15 10.24 0.31 -4.99
N GLN A 16 11.07 0.35 -3.95
CA GLN A 16 12.31 1.12 -3.92
C GLN A 16 13.49 0.24 -4.34
N PRO A 17 14.07 0.43 -5.54
CA PRO A 17 15.29 -0.27 -5.93
C PRO A 17 16.49 0.20 -5.11
N ALA A 18 17.59 -0.56 -5.15
CA ALA A 18 18.88 -0.10 -4.63
C ALA A 18 19.43 1.14 -5.38
N SER A 19 19.08 1.27 -6.67
CA SER A 19 19.42 2.41 -7.52
C SER A 19 18.39 2.56 -8.65
N GLY A 20 18.03 3.79 -8.99
CA GLY A 20 17.09 4.10 -10.08
C GLY A 20 15.73 4.60 -9.60
N THR A 21 14.76 4.62 -10.52
CA THR A 21 13.41 5.13 -10.26
C THR A 21 12.57 4.08 -9.53
N PRO A 22 11.84 4.48 -8.47
CA PRO A 22 10.94 3.57 -7.78
C PRO A 22 9.68 3.27 -8.58
N GLY A 23 9.21 2.02 -8.49
CA GLY A 23 7.90 1.63 -9.00
C GLY A 23 6.80 1.96 -7.99
N ARG A 24 5.63 2.39 -8.47
CA ARG A 24 4.47 2.72 -7.63
C ARG A 24 3.21 2.05 -8.15
N ALA A 25 2.30 1.73 -7.25
CA ALA A 25 0.96 1.28 -7.59
C ALA A 25 -0.05 1.70 -6.52
N VAL A 26 -1.33 1.69 -6.89
CA VAL A 26 -2.44 1.68 -5.94
C VAL A 26 -3.19 0.37 -6.12
N THR A 27 -3.51 -0.32 -5.03
CA THR A 27 -4.29 -1.55 -5.11
C THR A 27 -5.75 -1.29 -5.43
N ALA A 28 -6.34 -2.10 -6.30
CA ALA A 28 -7.77 -2.19 -6.50
C ALA A 28 -8.46 -2.89 -5.30
N ASP A 29 -9.80 -2.86 -5.27
CA ASP A 29 -10.60 -3.39 -4.14
C ASP A 29 -10.38 -4.88 -3.85
N ASP A 30 -10.02 -5.66 -4.86
CA ASP A 30 -9.63 -7.08 -4.75
C ASP A 30 -8.17 -7.28 -4.30
N GLY A 31 -7.47 -6.18 -4.00
CA GLY A 31 -6.06 -6.16 -3.60
C GLY A 31 -5.09 -6.33 -4.77
N SER A 32 -5.54 -6.44 -6.02
CA SER A 32 -4.65 -6.47 -7.18
C SER A 32 -3.97 -5.11 -7.38
N PHE A 33 -2.77 -5.10 -7.97
CA PHE A 33 -2.06 -3.87 -8.29
C PHE A 33 -1.15 -4.07 -9.51
N ALA A 34 -0.95 -2.99 -10.28
CA ALA A 34 -0.01 -2.95 -11.38
C ALA A 34 1.05 -1.87 -11.11
N LEU A 35 2.32 -2.28 -11.04
CA LEU A 35 3.43 -1.36 -10.82
C LEU A 35 3.67 -0.51 -12.08
N THR A 36 4.02 0.74 -11.84
CA THR A 36 4.40 1.72 -12.85
C THR A 36 5.68 2.39 -12.38
N THR A 37 6.70 2.42 -13.22
CA THR A 37 8.00 3.06 -12.98
C THR A 37 8.21 4.24 -13.93
N PHE A 38 8.04 4.05 -15.23
CA PHE A 38 8.17 5.09 -16.26
C PHE A 38 6.88 5.26 -17.05
N GLU A 39 6.30 4.16 -17.50
CA GLU A 39 5.07 4.11 -18.27
C GLU A 39 4.01 3.28 -17.54
N THR A 40 2.74 3.66 -17.69
CA THR A 40 1.64 2.98 -17.00
C THR A 40 1.67 1.47 -17.24
N GLY A 41 1.88 0.70 -16.15
CA GLY A 41 1.89 -0.75 -16.18
C GLY A 41 3.18 -1.40 -16.67
N ASP A 42 4.28 -0.65 -16.84
CA ASP A 42 5.59 -1.17 -17.23
C ASP A 42 6.29 -2.02 -16.15
N GLY A 43 5.73 -2.03 -14.93
CA GLY A 43 6.21 -2.83 -13.82
C GLY A 43 7.24 -2.10 -12.95
N ALA A 44 8.23 -2.85 -12.49
CA ALA A 44 9.35 -2.36 -11.70
C ALA A 44 10.67 -2.68 -12.40
N LEU A 45 11.73 -1.98 -12.02
CA LEU A 45 13.08 -2.30 -12.48
C LEU A 45 13.46 -3.72 -12.09
N ILE A 46 14.38 -4.33 -12.84
CA ILE A 46 14.94 -5.64 -12.48
C ILE A 46 15.89 -5.47 -11.30
N GLY A 47 15.81 -6.38 -10.33
CA GLY A 47 16.68 -6.48 -9.16
C GLY A 47 15.95 -6.36 -7.84
N ARG A 48 16.72 -6.21 -6.76
CA ARG A 48 16.19 -6.16 -5.39
C ARG A 48 15.51 -4.83 -5.10
N HIS A 49 14.26 -4.92 -4.65
CA HIS A 49 13.45 -3.79 -4.21
C HIS A 49 13.05 -3.99 -2.75
N ARG A 50 13.17 -2.91 -1.97
CA ARG A 50 12.50 -2.80 -0.68
C ARG A 50 11.12 -2.23 -0.91
N VAL A 51 10.11 -2.82 -0.27
CA VAL A 51 8.72 -2.48 -0.52
C VAL A 51 8.16 -1.69 0.65
N ALA A 52 7.42 -0.62 0.38
CA ALA A 52 6.59 0.04 1.37
C ALA A 52 5.12 -0.03 0.95
N VAL A 53 4.25 -0.18 1.95
CA VAL A 53 2.80 -0.18 1.77
C VAL A 53 2.15 0.74 2.79
N THR A 54 1.42 1.73 2.29
CA THR A 54 0.67 2.67 3.12
C THR A 54 -0.80 2.66 2.76
N LYS A 55 -1.66 2.63 3.78
CA LYS A 55 -3.09 2.88 3.63
C LYS A 55 -3.60 3.64 4.84
N PHE A 56 -4.38 4.67 4.56
CA PHE A 56 -5.11 5.46 5.55
C PHE A 56 -6.60 5.33 5.28
N ALA A 57 -7.40 5.28 6.35
CA ALA A 57 -8.83 5.45 6.30
C ALA A 57 -9.16 6.85 6.83
N MET A 58 -10.04 7.56 6.13
CA MET A 58 -10.64 8.78 6.64
C MET A 58 -11.79 8.38 7.57
N VAL A 59 -11.66 8.64 8.87
CA VAL A 59 -12.71 8.37 9.86
C VAL A 59 -13.31 9.69 10.31
N GLY A 60 -14.64 9.82 10.22
CA GLY A 60 -15.36 10.97 10.75
C GLY A 60 -15.48 10.89 12.26
N LEU A 61 -15.33 12.02 12.99
CA LEU A 61 -15.49 12.04 14.45
C LEU A 61 -16.90 11.60 14.91
N SER A 62 -17.91 11.62 14.04
CA SER A 62 -19.27 11.13 14.29
C SER A 62 -19.34 9.64 14.66
N ASP A 63 -18.35 8.83 14.24
CA ASP A 63 -18.33 7.38 14.46
C ASP A 63 -17.83 6.99 15.88
N VAL A 64 -17.24 7.93 16.62
CA VAL A 64 -16.68 7.68 17.98
C VAL A 64 -17.73 7.89 19.08
N GLY A 65 -18.95 8.29 18.75
CA GLY A 65 -19.99 8.63 19.74
C GLY A 65 -21.44 8.32 19.35
N GLY A 66 -21.70 7.65 18.22
CA GLY A 66 -23.06 7.25 17.85
C GLY A 66 -23.99 8.40 17.44
N VAL A 67 -23.46 9.49 16.89
CA VAL A 67 -24.27 10.63 16.44
C VAL A 67 -24.18 10.75 14.92
N THR A 68 -25.19 10.24 14.22
CA THR A 68 -25.31 10.35 12.75
C THR A 68 -25.74 11.77 12.37
N GLY A 69 -24.78 12.60 11.95
CA GLY A 69 -25.00 13.94 11.41
C GLY A 69 -24.02 14.24 10.27
N PRO A 70 -24.24 15.31 9.48
CA PRO A 70 -23.33 15.66 8.40
C PRO A 70 -21.93 15.96 8.96
N VAL A 71 -20.94 15.20 8.49
CA VAL A 71 -19.53 15.37 8.88
C VAL A 71 -19.07 16.75 8.43
N ALA A 72 -18.77 17.63 9.39
CA ALA A 72 -18.11 18.90 9.08
C ALA A 72 -16.71 18.59 8.53
N ALA A 73 -16.27 19.30 7.48
CA ALA A 73 -14.99 19.06 6.82
C ALA A 73 -13.75 19.17 7.73
N GLY A 74 -13.90 19.71 8.95
CA GLY A 74 -12.85 19.77 9.98
C GLY A 74 -12.74 18.53 10.88
N ASP A 75 -13.66 17.57 10.77
CA ASP A 75 -13.83 16.45 11.70
C ASP A 75 -13.42 15.09 11.10
N VAL A 76 -12.42 15.08 10.21
CA VAL A 76 -11.90 13.86 9.60
C VAL A 76 -10.51 13.56 10.16
N ARG A 77 -10.30 12.36 10.69
CA ARG A 77 -8.99 11.88 11.14
C ARG A 77 -8.47 10.81 10.19
N GLU A 78 -7.21 10.91 9.81
CA GLU A 78 -6.51 9.83 9.11
C GLU A 78 -6.13 8.74 10.11
N GLN A 79 -6.76 7.58 9.98
CA GLN A 79 -6.41 6.39 10.74
C GLN A 79 -5.56 5.46 9.86
N TRP A 80 -4.39 5.05 10.38
CA TRP A 80 -3.56 4.04 9.72
C TRP A 80 -4.32 2.70 9.65
N VAL A 81 -4.51 2.20 8.42
CA VAL A 81 -5.07 0.87 8.17
C VAL A 81 -3.94 -0.16 8.12
N THR A 82 -2.82 0.18 7.46
CA THR A 82 -1.62 -0.65 7.50
C THR A 82 -0.75 -0.28 8.70
N PRO A 83 -0.09 -1.27 9.34
CA PRO A 83 0.92 -0.99 10.36
C PRO A 83 2.02 -0.07 9.86
N LYS A 84 2.44 0.86 10.73
CA LYS A 84 3.50 1.84 10.42
C LYS A 84 4.82 1.20 9.99
N LYS A 85 5.12 -0.03 10.45
CA LYS A 85 6.30 -0.79 10.02
C LYS A 85 6.39 -0.89 8.50
N TYR A 86 5.26 -1.06 7.81
CA TYR A 86 5.24 -1.16 6.34
C TYR A 86 5.35 0.18 5.61
N ALA A 87 5.26 1.32 6.32
CA ALA A 87 5.20 2.63 5.69
C ALA A 87 6.53 3.10 5.11
N THR A 88 7.66 2.55 5.57
CA THR A 88 8.98 2.90 5.09
C THR A 88 9.67 1.66 4.48
N PRO A 89 10.34 1.78 3.31
CA PRO A 89 11.02 0.63 2.71
C PRO A 89 12.12 0.06 3.61
N ALA A 90 12.70 0.88 4.49
CA ALA A 90 13.77 0.46 5.38
C ALA A 90 13.27 -0.38 6.57
N GLU A 91 12.04 -0.16 7.04
CA GLU A 91 11.50 -0.80 8.25
C GLU A 91 10.44 -1.86 7.94
N SER A 92 9.95 -1.93 6.70
CA SER A 92 8.88 -2.85 6.30
C SER A 92 9.25 -4.31 6.42
N GLY A 93 10.54 -4.64 6.30
CA GLY A 93 11.01 -6.01 6.16
C GLY A 93 10.53 -6.71 4.89
N LEU A 94 9.90 -5.97 3.96
CA LEU A 94 9.40 -6.48 2.70
C LEU A 94 10.46 -6.29 1.62
N GLU A 95 10.94 -7.39 1.06
CA GLU A 95 11.87 -7.37 -0.08
C GLU A 95 11.35 -8.25 -1.21
N ILE A 96 11.45 -7.76 -2.44
CA ILE A 96 11.11 -8.48 -3.66
C ILE A 96 12.29 -8.39 -4.62
N ASP A 97 12.73 -9.53 -5.15
CA ASP A 97 13.72 -9.59 -6.21
C ASP A 97 13.02 -9.70 -7.56
N VAL A 98 12.90 -8.58 -8.28
CA VAL A 98 12.15 -8.50 -9.53
C VAL A 98 13.01 -9.09 -10.65
N THR A 99 12.50 -10.13 -11.32
CA THR A 99 13.18 -10.79 -12.44
C THR A 99 12.45 -10.55 -13.76
N LYS A 100 13.17 -10.73 -14.86
CA LYS A 100 12.59 -10.58 -16.20
C LYS A 100 11.46 -11.60 -16.40
N GLY A 101 10.27 -11.13 -16.76
CA GLY A 101 9.11 -12.00 -16.98
C GLY A 101 8.48 -12.54 -15.69
N MET A 102 8.78 -11.91 -14.54
CA MET A 102 8.12 -12.23 -13.28
C MET A 102 6.60 -12.05 -13.40
N GLY A 103 5.86 -13.06 -12.97
CA GLY A 103 4.40 -13.05 -12.97
C GLY A 103 3.83 -12.23 -11.81
N ALA A 104 2.53 -12.43 -11.56
CA ALA A 104 1.85 -11.76 -10.45
C ALA A 104 2.51 -12.10 -9.11
N ILE A 105 2.73 -11.06 -8.29
CA ILE A 105 3.24 -11.18 -6.92
C ILE A 105 2.12 -10.90 -5.93
N THR A 106 2.14 -11.64 -4.81
CA THR A 106 1.21 -11.40 -3.70
C THR A 106 2.01 -10.92 -2.49
N LEU A 107 1.66 -9.73 -2.00
CA LEU A 107 2.13 -9.21 -0.72
C LEU A 107 1.09 -9.53 0.35
N GLU A 108 1.52 -10.22 1.41
CA GLU A 108 0.70 -10.57 2.56
C GLU A 108 1.17 -9.78 3.77
N LEU A 109 0.34 -8.85 4.25
CA LEU A 109 0.64 -8.00 5.39
C LEU A 109 -0.06 -8.53 6.63
N GLN A 110 0.54 -8.28 7.79
CA GLN A 110 -0.02 -8.65 9.09
C GLN A 110 -0.20 -7.40 9.94
N SER A 111 -1.35 -7.23 10.57
CA SER A 111 -1.64 -6.06 11.41
C SER A 111 -0.83 -6.00 12.71
N ARG A 112 -0.21 -7.12 13.10
CA ARG A 112 0.59 -7.29 14.33
C ARG A 112 2.04 -7.61 14.00
#